data_AF-A0A7C7AHK6-F1
#
_entry.id   AF-A0A7C7AHK6-F1
#
_cell.length_a   1.000
_cell.length_b   1.000
_cell.length_c   1.000
_cell.angle_alpha   90.00
_cell.angle_beta   90.00
_cell.angle_gamma   90.00
#
_symmetry.space_group_name_H-M   'P 1'
#
loop_
_entity.id
_entity.type
_entity.pdbx_description
1 polymer ?
#
loop_
_entity_poly.entity_id
_entity_poly.type
_entity_poly.pdbx_seq_one_letter_code
_entity_poly.pdbx_strand_id
1 'polypeptide(L)'
;LIAVFISTSDEAIPILLSSKADIKLILSLLSVKIALAVMAGLMVDYLFKGLFNHRNNEGIASSIHRHVCTDCGCHGQEGILKPALKHTINIFVFLIFTNLLLNYLIELAGEDNLSQILLRDSIFQPALAGAIGLIPNCAASVILTRLFLEGSISFGSAIAGLSAGAGVGLLVLFRMNRNIKENMIIISYIYVFSVLAGSLIQMFL
;
A
#
# COMPACT_ATOMS: atom_id res chain seq x y z
N LEU A 1 -8.70 -0.08 10.12
CA LEU A 1 -7.42 0.42 9.56
C LEU A 1 -6.79 -0.57 8.60
N ILE A 2 -6.52 -1.81 9.02
CA ILE A 2 -5.85 -2.82 8.17
C ILE A 2 -6.67 -3.18 6.91
N ALA A 3 -7.98 -3.35 7.02
CA ALA A 3 -8.87 -3.53 5.86
C ALA A 3 -8.78 -2.37 4.87
N VAL A 4 -8.66 -1.13 5.36
CA VAL A 4 -8.50 0.06 4.51
C VAL A 4 -7.15 0.00 3.79
N PHE A 5 -6.05 -0.29 4.49
CA PHE A 5 -4.72 -0.37 3.87
C PHE A 5 -4.59 -1.44 2.78
N ILE A 6 -5.21 -2.60 2.98
CA ILE A 6 -5.22 -3.69 1.98
C ILE A 6 -6.13 -3.34 0.79
N SER A 7 -7.21 -2.58 1.04
CA SER A 7 -8.13 -2.12 0.00
C SER A 7 -7.60 -0.91 -0.79
N THR A 8 -6.82 -0.03 -0.15
CA THR A 8 -6.30 1.20 -0.76
C THR A 8 -5.10 0.88 -1.66
N SER A 9 -5.39 0.56 -2.92
CA SER A 9 -4.38 0.54 -3.97
C SER A 9 -4.96 1.03 -5.29
N ASP A 10 -5.86 2.01 -5.19
CA ASP A 10 -6.67 2.54 -6.30
C ASP A 10 -5.82 3.21 -7.40
N GLU A 11 -4.49 3.29 -7.23
CA GLU A 11 -3.56 3.75 -8.26
C GLU A 11 -3.32 2.72 -9.39
N ALA A 12 -3.56 1.44 -9.13
CA ALA A 12 -3.50 0.41 -10.17
C ALA A 12 -4.64 0.53 -11.19
N ILE A 13 -5.81 1.04 -10.77
CA ILE A 13 -7.01 1.15 -11.61
C ILE A 13 -6.80 2.12 -12.79
N PRO A 14 -6.30 3.36 -12.60
CA PRO A 14 -5.96 4.26 -13.71
C PRO A 14 -4.97 3.66 -14.71
N ILE A 15 -3.98 2.89 -14.25
CA ILE A 15 -2.96 2.28 -15.11
C ILE A 15 -3.55 1.14 -15.93
N LEU A 16 -4.33 0.26 -15.29
CA LEU A 16 -5.01 -0.85 -15.96
C LEU A 16 -5.99 -0.32 -17.02
N LEU A 17 -6.76 0.72 -16.70
CA LEU A 17 -7.65 1.41 -17.64
C LEU A 17 -6.87 2.06 -18.80
N SER A 18 -5.73 2.70 -18.52
CA SER A 18 -4.88 3.32 -19.54
C SER A 18 -4.24 2.29 -20.48
N SER A 19 -3.93 1.08 -19.98
CA SER A 19 -3.34 -0.01 -20.76
C SER A 19 -4.32 -0.81 -21.63
N LYS A 20 -5.62 -0.46 -21.64
CA LYS A 20 -6.70 -1.26 -22.25
C LYS A 20 -6.73 -2.71 -21.73
N ALA A 21 -6.40 -2.92 -20.46
CA ALA A 21 -6.52 -4.23 -19.84
C ALA A 21 -7.97 -4.73 -19.90
N ASP A 22 -8.15 -6.04 -20.01
CA ASP A 22 -9.49 -6.64 -20.02
C ASP A 22 -10.24 -6.24 -18.75
N ILE A 23 -11.44 -5.69 -18.92
CA ILE A 23 -12.35 -5.29 -17.83
C ILE A 23 -12.58 -6.46 -16.87
N LYS A 24 -12.56 -7.70 -17.39
CA LYS A 24 -12.68 -8.92 -16.58
C LYS A 24 -11.50 -9.12 -15.63
N LEU A 25 -10.27 -8.81 -16.05
CA LEU A 25 -9.08 -8.89 -15.20
C LEU A 25 -9.13 -7.83 -14.09
N ILE A 26 -9.52 -6.60 -14.44
CA ILE A 26 -9.67 -5.50 -13.47
C ILE A 26 -10.72 -5.87 -12.42
N LEU A 27 -11.88 -6.34 -12.85
CA LEU A 27 -12.97 -6.71 -11.94
C LEU A 27 -12.60 -7.91 -11.05
N SER A 28 -11.90 -8.90 -11.60
CA SER A 28 -11.39 -10.06 -10.85
C SER A 28 -10.38 -9.62 -9.78
N LEU A 29 -9.40 -8.80 -10.15
CA LEU A 29 -8.38 -8.27 -9.25
C LEU A 29 -9.04 -7.48 -8.09
N LEU A 30 -9.99 -6.59 -8.42
CA LEU A 30 -10.68 -5.76 -7.44
C LEU A 30 -11.55 -6.58 -6.48
N SER A 31 -12.27 -7.58 -7.01
CA SER A 31 -13.11 -8.48 -6.20
C SER A 31 -12.29 -9.31 -5.22
N VAL A 32 -11.15 -9.85 -5.67
CA VAL A 32 -10.22 -10.61 -4.81
C VAL A 32 -9.67 -9.72 -3.70
N LYS A 33 -9.28 -8.47 -4.00
CA LYS A 33 -8.77 -7.55 -2.98
C LYS A 33 -9.80 -7.18 -1.93
N ILE A 34 -11.06 -6.95 -2.34
CA ILE A 34 -12.15 -6.68 -1.38
C ILE A 34 -12.31 -7.89 -0.44
N ALA A 35 -12.35 -9.11 -0.98
CA ALA A 35 -12.48 -10.31 -0.17
C ALA A 35 -11.29 -10.46 0.81
N LEU A 36 -10.06 -10.27 0.35
CA LEU A 36 -8.86 -10.30 1.18
C LEU A 36 -8.87 -9.21 2.26
N ALA A 37 -9.29 -7.99 1.94
CA ALA A 37 -9.37 -6.88 2.88
C ALA A 37 -10.38 -7.17 4.01
N VAL A 38 -11.55 -7.72 3.66
CA VAL A 38 -12.56 -8.12 4.65
C VAL A 38 -12.04 -9.25 5.53
N MET A 39 -11.47 -10.31 4.94
CA MET A 39 -10.91 -11.42 5.71
C MET A 39 -9.77 -10.98 6.64
N ALA A 40 -8.84 -10.17 6.15
CA ALA A 40 -7.75 -9.62 6.95
C ALA A 40 -8.27 -8.76 8.11
N GLY A 41 -9.22 -7.87 7.84
CA GLY A 41 -9.83 -7.01 8.85
C GLY A 41 -10.45 -7.83 9.98
N LEU A 42 -11.28 -8.82 9.63
CA LEU A 42 -11.92 -9.70 10.61
C LEU A 42 -10.90 -10.56 11.38
N MET A 43 -9.87 -11.04 10.69
CA MET A 43 -8.83 -11.87 11.31
C MET A 43 -8.01 -11.06 12.33
N VAL A 44 -7.71 -9.80 12.06
CA VAL A 44 -7.06 -8.89 13.03
C VAL A 44 -7.93 -8.68 14.25
N ASP A 45 -9.21 -8.39 14.05
CA ASP A 45 -10.15 -8.12 15.15
C ASP A 45 -10.28 -9.34 16.08
N TYR A 46 -10.07 -10.56 15.56
CA TYR A 46 -10.00 -11.77 16.36
C TYR A 46 -8.63 -12.01 17.03
N LEU A 47 -7.52 -11.88 16.29
CA LEU A 47 -6.17 -12.17 16.78
C LEU A 47 -5.65 -11.14 17.78
N PHE A 48 -5.91 -9.86 17.54
CA PHE A 48 -5.33 -8.76 18.33
C PHE A 48 -6.30 -8.21 19.39
N LYS A 49 -7.46 -8.85 19.58
CA LYS A 49 -8.46 -8.51 20.60
C LYS A 49 -7.88 -8.42 22.00
N GLY A 50 -6.88 -9.25 22.32
CA GLY A 50 -6.18 -9.25 23.62
C GLY A 50 -4.97 -8.29 23.70
N LEU A 51 -4.31 -7.99 22.57
CA LEU A 51 -3.10 -7.16 22.55
C LEU A 51 -3.42 -5.66 22.59
N PHE A 52 -4.55 -5.25 21.99
CA PHE A 52 -5.04 -3.87 21.98
C PHE A 52 -5.95 -3.52 23.17
N ASN A 53 -6.28 -4.49 24.04
CA ASN A 53 -7.20 -4.29 25.17
C ASN A 53 -6.65 -3.36 26.28
N HIS A 54 -5.38 -2.92 26.20
CA HIS A 54 -4.75 -2.11 27.25
C HIS A 54 -4.66 -0.60 26.97
N ARG A 55 -5.07 -0.05 25.83
CA ARG A 55 -4.98 1.40 25.62
C ARG A 55 -6.20 1.99 24.95
N ASN A 56 -7.14 2.36 25.81
CA ASN A 56 -8.00 3.53 25.75
C ASN A 56 -8.24 4.09 24.34
N ASN A 57 -9.36 3.67 23.73
CA ASN A 57 -9.92 4.21 22.49
C ASN A 57 -10.07 5.75 22.51
N GLU A 58 -9.98 6.39 23.68
CA GLU A 58 -10.12 7.84 23.82
C GLU A 58 -8.81 8.62 23.55
N GLY A 59 -7.63 7.97 23.61
CA GLY A 59 -6.34 8.66 23.50
C GLY A 59 -5.83 8.84 22.05
N ILE A 60 -6.13 7.89 21.16
CA ILE A 60 -5.61 7.90 19.78
C ILE A 60 -6.46 8.83 18.91
N ALA A 61 -7.79 8.77 19.02
CA ALA A 61 -8.67 9.69 18.30
C ALA A 61 -8.49 11.16 18.72
N SER A 62 -8.32 11.43 20.03
CA SER A 62 -8.12 12.79 20.55
C SER A 62 -6.74 13.38 20.22
N SER A 63 -5.69 12.55 20.15
CA SER A 63 -4.35 12.98 19.73
C SER A 63 -4.24 13.19 18.21
N ILE A 64 -4.95 12.39 17.40
CA ILE A 64 -5.11 12.63 15.96
C ILE A 64 -5.79 13.99 15.72
N HIS A 65 -6.88 14.26 16.43
CA HIS A 65 -7.60 15.53 16.28
C HIS A 65 -6.74 16.74 16.68
N ARG A 66 -5.94 16.61 17.74
CA ARG A 66 -5.14 17.72 18.26
C ARG A 66 -3.91 18.02 17.38
N HIS A 67 -3.27 17.00 16.80
CA HIS A 67 -2.10 17.19 15.92
C HIS A 67 -2.48 17.71 14.54
N VAL A 68 -3.62 17.27 13.97
CA VAL A 68 -4.16 17.84 12.72
C VAL A 68 -4.61 19.28 12.96
N CYS A 69 -5.26 19.58 14.09
CA CYS A 69 -5.68 20.94 14.44
C CYS A 69 -4.54 21.89 14.84
N THR A 70 -3.33 21.41 15.17
CA THR A 70 -2.18 22.31 15.42
C THR A 70 -1.45 22.73 14.14
N ASP A 71 -1.54 21.94 13.07
CA ASP A 71 -1.00 22.28 11.74
C ASP A 71 -2.03 23.05 10.88
N CYS A 72 -3.33 22.83 11.14
CA CYS A 72 -4.40 23.70 10.64
C CYS A 72 -4.48 24.93 11.55
N GLY A 73 -4.07 26.11 11.08
CA GLY A 73 -4.08 27.37 11.84
C GLY A 73 -5.46 27.84 12.33
N CYS A 74 -6.10 27.11 13.23
CA CYS A 74 -7.45 27.35 13.76
C CYS A 74 -7.51 28.52 14.76
N HIS A 75 -6.41 29.24 14.99
CA HIS A 75 -6.35 30.38 15.92
C HIS A 75 -6.03 31.73 15.26
N GLY A 76 -6.07 31.84 13.92
CA GLY A 76 -5.90 33.13 13.24
C GLY A 76 -6.67 33.17 11.93
N GLN A 77 -7.12 34.36 11.55
CA GLN A 77 -8.02 34.65 10.43
C GLN A 77 -7.44 34.39 9.03
N GLU A 78 -6.85 33.22 8.76
CA GLU A 78 -6.44 32.83 7.40
C GLU A 78 -7.25 31.60 6.95
N GLY A 79 -7.97 31.75 5.83
CA GLY A 79 -8.89 30.73 5.31
C GLY A 79 -8.24 29.38 4.99
N ILE A 80 -9.07 28.35 4.96
CA ILE A 80 -8.72 26.92 4.77
C ILE A 80 -7.92 26.64 3.49
N LEU A 81 -8.01 27.53 2.48
CA LEU A 81 -7.37 27.35 1.18
C LEU A 81 -5.84 27.44 1.22
N LYS A 82 -5.26 28.35 2.02
CA LYS A 82 -3.80 28.59 2.03
C LYS A 82 -3.02 27.43 2.64
N PRO A 83 -3.44 26.86 3.79
CA PRO A 83 -2.80 25.66 4.35
C PRO A 83 -2.99 24.43 3.45
N ALA A 84 -4.21 24.21 2.94
CA ALA A 84 -4.51 23.09 2.06
C ALA A 84 -3.66 23.11 0.80
N LEU A 85 -3.54 24.26 0.12
CA LEU A 85 -2.74 24.39 -1.10
C LEU A 85 -1.24 24.19 -0.85
N LYS A 86 -0.73 24.69 0.28
CA LYS A 86 0.67 24.47 0.68
C LYS A 86 0.98 22.99 0.94
N HIS A 87 0.09 22.29 1.65
CA HIS A 87 0.23 20.86 1.88
C HIS A 87 0.12 20.04 0.59
N THR A 88 -0.83 20.39 -0.29
CA THR A 88 -0.98 19.74 -1.60
C THR A 88 0.26 19.92 -2.46
N ILE A 89 0.81 21.14 -2.56
CA ILE A 89 2.05 21.39 -3.33
C ILE A 89 3.22 20.61 -2.76
N ASN A 90 3.38 20.56 -1.44
CA ASN A 90 4.51 19.87 -0.83
C ASN A 90 4.44 18.35 -1.08
N ILE A 91 3.25 17.74 -0.94
CA ILE A 91 3.03 16.33 -1.27
C ILE A 91 3.24 16.10 -2.77
N PHE A 92 2.72 16.99 -3.62
CA PHE A 92 2.86 16.90 -5.07
C PHE A 92 4.32 16.93 -5.51
N VAL A 93 5.12 17.88 -5.00
CA VAL A 93 6.56 17.98 -5.30
C VAL A 93 7.30 16.76 -4.77
N PHE A 94 6.99 16.29 -3.57
CA PHE A 94 7.58 15.08 -3.01
C PHE A 94 7.27 13.84 -3.86
N LEU A 95 6.03 13.70 -4.33
CA LEU A 95 5.60 12.61 -5.20
C LEU A 95 6.30 12.68 -6.57
N ILE A 96 6.36 13.86 -7.21
CA ILE A 96 7.10 14.04 -8.47
C ILE A 96 8.57 13.67 -8.28
N PHE A 97 9.21 14.20 -7.24
CA PHE A 97 10.63 13.94 -7.00
C PHE A 97 10.91 12.46 -6.75
N THR A 98 10.12 11.83 -5.88
CA THR A 98 10.29 10.40 -5.55
C THR A 98 9.95 9.51 -6.74
N ASN A 99 8.94 9.86 -7.55
CA ASN A 99 8.57 9.10 -8.74
C ASN A 99 9.65 9.21 -9.83
N LEU A 100 10.19 10.40 -10.05
CA LEU A 100 11.26 10.64 -11.02
C LEU A 100 12.55 9.94 -10.58
N LEU A 101 12.90 10.01 -9.29
CA LEU A 101 14.02 9.28 -8.72
C LEU A 101 13.84 7.76 -8.87
N LEU A 102 12.66 7.23 -8.55
CA LEU A 102 12.42 5.78 -8.65
C LEU A 102 12.45 5.32 -10.10
N ASN A 103 11.78 6.02 -11.03
CA ASN A 103 11.82 5.71 -12.47
C ASN A 103 13.26 5.74 -12.99
N TYR A 104 14.05 6.73 -12.60
CA TYR A 104 15.47 6.81 -12.99
C TYR A 104 16.29 5.63 -12.43
N LEU A 105 16.09 5.27 -11.16
CA LEU A 105 16.74 4.10 -10.54
C LEU A 105 16.34 2.79 -11.21
N ILE A 106 15.09 2.69 -11.68
CA ILE A 106 14.57 1.50 -12.36
C ILE A 106 15.12 1.41 -13.78
N GLU A 107 15.18 2.52 -14.50
CA GLU A 107 15.82 2.57 -15.83
C GLU A 107 17.30 2.17 -15.74
N LEU A 108 17.99 2.55 -14.66
CA LEU A 108 19.35 2.10 -14.36
C LEU A 108 19.43 0.62 -13.94
N ALA A 109 18.46 0.15 -13.15
CA ALA A 109 18.41 -1.25 -12.72
C ALA A 109 18.08 -2.20 -13.89
N GLY A 110 17.30 -1.72 -14.87
CA GLY A 110 16.76 -2.48 -15.99
C GLY A 110 15.53 -3.28 -15.60
N GLU A 111 14.42 -3.10 -16.34
CA GLU A 111 13.19 -3.90 -16.20
C GLU A 111 13.47 -5.40 -16.42
N ASP A 112 14.46 -5.72 -17.25
CA ASP A 112 14.92 -7.09 -17.51
C ASP A 112 15.58 -7.72 -16.27
N ASN A 113 16.38 -6.97 -15.52
CA ASN A 113 16.98 -7.48 -14.27
C ASN A 113 15.94 -7.64 -13.17
N LEU A 114 14.95 -6.74 -13.10
CA LEU A 114 13.82 -6.89 -12.18
C LEU A 114 13.02 -8.15 -12.51
N SER A 115 12.79 -8.42 -13.79
CA SER A 115 12.12 -9.64 -14.27
C SER A 115 12.91 -10.91 -13.98
N GLN A 116 14.26 -10.85 -14.03
CA GLN A 116 15.12 -11.98 -13.63
C GLN A 116 15.19 -12.18 -12.11
N ILE A 117 15.19 -11.08 -11.33
CA ILE A 117 15.12 -11.11 -9.87
C ILE A 117 13.75 -11.62 -9.40
N LEU A 118 12.67 -11.23 -10.09
CA LEU A 118 11.32 -11.76 -9.92
C LEU A 118 11.20 -13.11 -10.63
N LEU A 119 12.01 -14.07 -10.18
CA LEU A 119 12.05 -15.48 -10.60
C LEU A 119 10.70 -15.96 -11.17
N ARG A 120 10.63 -16.07 -12.50
CA ARG A 120 9.44 -16.53 -13.23
C ARG A 120 9.00 -17.90 -12.68
N ASP A 121 7.72 -18.01 -12.31
CA ASP A 121 7.07 -19.22 -11.77
C ASP A 121 7.61 -19.78 -10.44
N SER A 122 8.36 -18.97 -9.68
CA SER A 122 8.82 -19.40 -8.36
C SER A 122 7.78 -19.15 -7.27
N ILE A 123 7.70 -20.07 -6.30
CA ILE A 123 6.92 -19.93 -5.05
C ILE A 123 7.34 -18.68 -4.25
N PHE A 124 8.55 -18.17 -4.46
CA PHE A 124 9.08 -16.97 -3.79
C PHE A 124 8.66 -15.65 -4.44
N GLN A 125 8.04 -15.69 -5.62
CA GLN A 125 7.67 -14.48 -6.36
C GLN A 125 6.68 -13.57 -5.60
N PRO A 126 5.63 -14.09 -4.91
CA PRO A 126 4.74 -13.27 -4.10
C PRO A 126 5.44 -12.61 -2.91
N ALA A 127 6.44 -13.26 -2.32
CA ALA A 127 7.19 -12.71 -1.19
C ALA A 127 8.04 -11.51 -1.60
N LEU A 128 8.69 -11.60 -2.77
CA LEU A 128 9.47 -10.51 -3.36
C LEU A 128 8.57 -9.36 -3.82
N ALA A 129 7.46 -9.66 -4.50
CA ALA A 129 6.48 -8.66 -4.90
C ALA A 129 5.88 -7.93 -3.68
N GLY A 130 5.56 -8.66 -2.61
CA GLY A 130 5.14 -8.09 -1.32
C GLY A 130 6.17 -7.13 -0.72
N ALA A 131 7.47 -7.46 -0.82
CA ALA A 131 8.54 -6.65 -0.27
C ALA A 131 8.73 -5.35 -1.07
N ILE A 132 8.62 -5.43 -2.40
CA ILE A 132 8.58 -4.26 -3.28
C ILE A 132 7.33 -3.41 -2.99
N GLY A 133 6.18 -4.06 -2.75
CA GLY A 133 4.93 -3.40 -2.40
C GLY A 133 4.99 -2.60 -1.08
N LEU A 134 5.78 -3.04 -0.10
CA LEU A 134 5.97 -2.32 1.17
C LEU A 134 6.68 -0.97 1.02
N ILE A 135 7.28 -0.68 -0.13
CA ILE A 135 7.84 0.64 -0.41
C ILE A 135 6.69 1.65 -0.39
N PRO A 136 6.70 2.66 0.51
CA PRO A 136 5.59 3.59 0.69
C PRO A 136 5.59 4.66 -0.41
N ASN A 137 5.42 4.21 -1.66
CA ASN A 137 5.44 5.00 -2.86
C ASN A 137 4.43 4.45 -3.87
N CYS A 138 3.82 5.34 -4.64
CA CYS A 138 2.94 5.01 -5.75
C CYS A 138 3.64 4.22 -6.86
N ALA A 139 4.92 4.51 -7.09
CA ALA A 139 5.68 3.91 -8.18
C ALA A 139 5.83 2.38 -8.05
N ALA A 140 5.91 1.82 -6.83
CA ALA A 140 5.96 0.37 -6.63
C ALA A 140 4.73 -0.35 -7.22
N SER A 141 3.54 0.20 -6.98
CA SER A 141 2.28 -0.34 -7.52
C SER A 141 2.22 -0.23 -9.05
N VAL A 142 2.76 0.86 -9.61
CA VAL A 142 2.84 1.06 -11.07
C VAL A 142 3.68 -0.03 -11.71
N ILE A 143 4.87 -0.29 -11.19
CA ILE A 143 5.83 -1.26 -11.74
C ILE A 143 5.27 -2.67 -11.65
N LEU A 144 4.73 -3.05 -10.48
CA LEU A 144 4.09 -4.36 -10.32
C LEU A 144 2.94 -4.56 -11.31
N THR A 145 2.16 -3.50 -11.57
CA THR A 145 1.08 -3.54 -12.56
C THR A 145 1.64 -3.68 -13.99
N ARG A 146 2.72 -2.99 -14.33
CA ARG A 146 3.40 -3.11 -15.64
C ARG A 146 3.95 -4.51 -15.87
N LEU A 147 4.73 -5.02 -14.92
CA LEU A 147 5.29 -6.37 -14.96
C LEU A 147 4.20 -7.45 -15.04
N PHE A 148 3.03 -7.22 -14.44
CA PHE A 148 1.89 -8.11 -14.56
C PHE A 148 1.28 -8.08 -15.97
N LEU A 149 1.13 -6.90 -16.56
CA LEU A 149 0.61 -6.73 -17.92
C LEU A 149 1.55 -7.29 -18.99
N GLU A 150 2.86 -7.22 -18.76
CA GLU A 150 3.89 -7.83 -19.61
C GLU A 150 3.98 -9.36 -19.44
N GLY A 151 3.30 -9.92 -18.45
CA GLY A 151 3.32 -11.35 -18.15
C GLY A 151 4.59 -11.83 -17.43
N SER A 152 5.39 -10.90 -16.90
CA SER A 152 6.62 -11.19 -16.14
C SER A 152 6.32 -11.68 -14.72
N ILE A 153 5.19 -11.26 -14.12
CA ILE A 153 4.76 -11.73 -12.79
C ILE A 153 3.38 -12.40 -12.81
N SER A 154 3.20 -13.39 -11.92
CA SER A 154 1.93 -14.09 -11.76
C SER A 154 0.82 -13.20 -11.16
N PHE A 155 -0.45 -13.59 -11.36
CA PHE A 155 -1.58 -12.90 -10.74
C PHE A 155 -1.49 -12.90 -9.21
N GLY A 156 -1.06 -14.01 -8.60
CA GLY A 156 -0.84 -14.11 -7.16
C GLY A 156 0.25 -13.17 -6.65
N SER A 157 1.34 -12.98 -7.42
CA SER A 157 2.40 -12.03 -7.09
C SER A 157 1.93 -10.57 -7.18
N ALA A 158 1.14 -10.25 -8.20
CA ALA A 158 0.51 -8.93 -8.32
C ALA A 158 -0.42 -8.64 -7.13
N ILE A 159 -1.25 -9.62 -6.72
CA ILE A 159 -2.12 -9.48 -5.54
C ILE A 159 -1.28 -9.31 -4.26
N ALA A 160 -0.23 -10.11 -4.04
CA ALA A 160 0.62 -9.98 -2.86
C ALA A 160 1.29 -8.60 -2.78
N GLY A 161 1.92 -8.16 -3.87
CA GLY A 161 2.61 -6.87 -3.93
C GLY A 161 1.66 -5.69 -3.78
N LEU A 162 0.57 -5.69 -4.55
CA LEU A 162 -0.41 -4.61 -4.50
C LEU A 162 -1.22 -4.59 -3.19
N SER A 163 -1.33 -5.71 -2.46
CA SER A 163 -2.04 -5.74 -1.16
C SER A 163 -1.11 -5.40 0.01
N ALA A 164 0.18 -5.70 -0.09
CA ALA A 164 1.18 -5.30 0.89
C ALA A 164 1.45 -3.79 0.86
N GLY A 165 1.27 -3.16 -0.31
CA GLY A 165 1.45 -1.74 -0.50
C GLY A 165 0.29 -0.89 -0.01
N ALA A 166 0.41 -0.36 1.21
CA ALA A 166 -0.50 0.64 1.76
C ALA A 166 -0.23 2.08 1.25
N GLY A 167 0.68 2.24 0.28
CA GLY A 167 1.09 3.52 -0.29
C GLY A 167 1.53 4.55 0.76
N VAL A 168 1.06 5.79 0.61
CA VAL A 168 1.28 6.88 1.58
C VAL A 168 0.64 6.61 2.95
N GLY A 169 -0.31 5.66 3.03
CA GLY A 169 -0.92 5.24 4.29
C GLY A 169 0.09 4.69 5.30
N LEU A 170 1.15 4.03 4.81
CA LEU A 170 2.24 3.54 5.66
C LEU A 170 3.06 4.68 6.27
N LEU A 171 3.36 5.72 5.49
CA LEU A 171 4.04 6.94 5.97
C LEU A 171 3.20 7.66 7.02
N VAL A 172 1.88 7.76 6.81
CA VAL A 172 0.96 8.35 7.78
C VAL A 172 0.90 7.51 9.07
N LEU A 173 0.89 6.17 8.97
CA LEU A 173 0.93 5.29 10.13
C LEU A 173 2.15 5.57 11.02
N PHE A 174 3.35 5.65 10.42
CA PHE A 174 4.58 5.98 11.15
C PHE A 174 4.58 7.38 11.73
N ARG A 175 3.95 8.35 11.04
CA ARG A 175 3.87 9.73 11.53
C ARG A 175 2.90 9.89 12.71
N MET A 176 1.79 9.14 12.71
CA MET A 176 0.77 9.24 13.75
C MET A 176 1.05 8.34 14.95
N ASN A 177 1.53 7.12 14.74
CA ASN A 177 1.83 6.20 15.82
C ASN A 177 3.33 6.22 16.15
N ARG A 178 3.68 6.80 17.32
CA ARG A 178 5.06 6.86 17.80
C ARG A 178 5.60 5.52 18.29
N ASN A 179 4.73 4.53 18.52
CA ASN A 179 5.15 3.20 18.96
C ASN A 179 5.64 2.38 17.76
N ILE A 180 6.95 2.42 17.51
CA ILE A 180 7.60 1.67 16.41
C ILE A 180 7.27 0.16 16.49
N LYS A 181 7.16 -0.40 17.70
CA LYS A 181 6.81 -1.82 17.89
C LYS A 181 5.42 -2.16 17.34
N GLU A 182 4.43 -1.32 17.59
CA GLU A 182 3.07 -1.53 17.09
C GLU A 182 3.03 -1.38 15.56
N ASN A 183 3.73 -0.38 15.01
CA ASN A 183 3.81 -0.19 13.56
C ASN A 183 4.46 -1.39 12.87
N MET A 184 5.55 -1.92 13.44
CA MET A 184 6.21 -3.12 12.93
C MET A 184 5.30 -4.34 12.98
N ILE A 185 4.48 -4.49 14.03
CA ILE A 185 3.48 -5.57 14.12
C ILE A 185 2.43 -5.42 13.01
N ILE A 186 1.89 -4.22 12.80
CA ILE A 186 0.89 -3.95 11.77
C ILE A 186 1.46 -4.22 10.36
N ILE A 187 2.68 -3.76 10.09
CA ILE A 187 3.36 -3.95 8.80
C ILE A 187 3.66 -5.43 8.56
N SER A 188 4.21 -6.11 9.56
CA SER A 188 4.49 -7.53 9.48
C SER A 188 3.21 -8.33 9.23
N TYR A 189 2.11 -7.97 9.90
CA TYR A 189 0.82 -8.59 9.66
C TYR A 189 0.33 -8.40 8.22
N ILE A 190 0.33 -7.16 7.71
CA ILE A 190 -0.11 -6.86 6.34
C ILE A 190 0.76 -7.59 5.31
N TYR A 191 2.07 -7.59 5.49
CA TYR A 191 3.01 -8.27 4.61
C TYR A 191 2.77 -9.78 4.60
N VAL A 192 2.76 -10.43 5.77
CA VAL A 192 2.57 -11.88 5.88
C VAL A 192 1.22 -12.29 5.31
N PHE A 193 0.14 -11.57 5.65
CA PHE A 193 -1.18 -11.87 5.13
C PHE A 193 -1.24 -11.74 3.59
N SER A 194 -0.66 -10.67 3.04
CA SER A 194 -0.68 -10.41 1.60
C SER A 194 0.14 -11.44 0.81
N VAL A 195 1.32 -11.82 1.33
CA VAL A 195 2.18 -12.85 0.72
C VAL A 195 1.50 -14.21 0.79
N LEU A 196 0.94 -14.61 1.93
CA LEU A 196 0.21 -15.88 2.06
C LEU A 196 -0.99 -15.94 1.12
N ALA A 197 -1.78 -14.87 1.05
CA ALA A 197 -2.90 -14.76 0.13
C ALA A 197 -2.46 -14.88 -1.33
N GLY A 198 -1.42 -14.14 -1.73
CA GLY A 198 -0.90 -14.20 -3.10
C GLY A 198 -0.28 -15.56 -3.45
N SER A 199 0.45 -16.19 -2.54
CA SER A 199 0.99 -17.54 -2.72
C SER A 199 -0.13 -18.59 -2.85
N LEU A 200 -1.20 -18.49 -2.05
CA LEU A 200 -2.35 -19.38 -2.17
C LEU A 200 -3.06 -19.21 -3.52
N ILE A 201 -3.25 -17.97 -3.96
CA ILE A 201 -3.85 -17.67 -5.28
C ILE A 201 -2.96 -18.22 -6.40
N GLN A 202 -1.64 -18.06 -6.29
CA GLN A 202 -0.68 -18.57 -7.28
C GLN A 202 -0.64 -20.11 -7.32
N MET A 203 -0.90 -20.80 -6.22
CA MET A 203 -1.01 -22.27 -6.25
C MET A 203 -2.29 -22.76 -6.96
N PHE A 204 -3.33 -21.93 -7.03
CA PHE A 204 -4.63 -22.32 -7.54
C PHE A 204 -4.86 -21.93 -9.00
N LEU A 205 -3.99 -21.10 -9.59
CA LEU A 205 -4.14 -20.46 -10.90
C LEU A 205 -2.90 -20.68 -11.76
#